data_AF-A0A2X0IK80-F1
#
_entry.id   AF-A0A2X0IK80-F1
#
_cell.length_a   1.000
_cell.length_b   1.000
_cell.length_c   1.000
_cell.angle_alpha   90.00
_cell.angle_beta   90.00
_cell.angle_gamma   90.00
#
_symmetry.space_group_name_H-M   'P 1'
#
loop_
_entity.id
_entity.type
_entity.pdbx_description
1 polymer ?
#
loop_
_entity_poly.entity_id
_entity_poly.type
_entity_poly.pdbx_seq_one_letter_code
_entity_poly.pdbx_strand_id
1 'polypeptide(L)'
;MPPNVARDAPDVASVGIAPFMHGLFGLDGLSESDLQGRAHRWWQLLGQSPGCGAYLIAASCALVDLRRSGAAHYSVRDHARRQRVEISYLNRQLAQEAGKFALKADDRVRVLGEDRVGSVVYRMIGQDPGDPFPAAWYVIAMPGLLRCRAHGSDELERVHAHAPASDVAPVARR
;
A
#
# COMPACT_ATOMS: atom_id res chain seq x y z
N MET A 1 -5.87 -13.44 -18.90
CA MET A 1 -6.60 -12.98 -17.69
C MET A 1 -6.05 -13.76 -16.51
N PRO A 2 -5.38 -13.14 -15.52
CA PRO A 2 -5.13 -13.86 -14.27
C PRO A 2 -6.44 -13.96 -13.47
N PRO A 3 -6.61 -15.03 -12.67
CA PRO A 3 -7.88 -15.38 -12.07
C PRO A 3 -8.26 -14.45 -10.92
N ASN A 4 -9.55 -14.12 -10.93
CA ASN A 4 -10.32 -13.36 -9.93
C ASN A 4 -10.61 -14.25 -8.71
N VAL A 5 -9.58 -14.53 -7.91
CA VAL A 5 -9.77 -15.04 -6.55
C VAL A 5 -9.60 -13.81 -5.66
N ALA A 6 -10.60 -13.49 -4.83
CA ALA A 6 -10.45 -12.49 -3.79
C ALA A 6 -9.17 -12.82 -3.01
N ARG A 7 -8.12 -12.03 -3.23
CA ARG A 7 -6.82 -12.27 -2.62
C ARG A 7 -6.95 -11.58 -1.28
N ASP A 8 -7.04 -12.35 -0.20
CA ASP A 8 -6.93 -11.78 1.15
C ASP A 8 -5.53 -11.18 1.29
N ALA A 9 -5.34 -9.95 0.79
CA ALA A 9 -4.15 -9.18 1.02
C ALA A 9 -4.17 -8.84 2.52
N PRO A 10 -3.05 -9.03 3.21
CA PRO A 10 -3.02 -8.97 4.66
C PRO A 10 -3.44 -7.57 5.12
N ASP A 11 -4.60 -7.48 5.76
CA ASP A 11 -5.04 -6.28 6.46
C ASP A 11 -4.25 -6.16 7.76
N VAL A 12 -3.09 -5.51 7.69
CA VAL A 12 -2.26 -5.29 8.88
C VAL A 12 -2.83 -4.09 9.63
N ALA A 13 -3.76 -4.39 10.53
CA ALA A 13 -4.29 -3.44 11.49
C ALA A 13 -3.17 -3.02 12.47
N SER A 14 -2.71 -1.77 12.32
CA SER A 14 -1.81 -1.06 13.23
C SER A 14 -0.39 -1.63 13.35
N VAL A 15 0.57 -0.72 13.54
CA VAL A 15 2.00 -1.02 13.69
C VAL A 15 2.25 -1.88 14.93
N GLY A 16 2.18 -3.20 14.76
CA GLY A 16 2.67 -4.22 15.68
C GLY A 16 3.98 -4.76 15.15
N ILE A 17 5.08 -4.43 15.84
CA ILE A 17 6.43 -4.92 15.55
C ILE A 17 6.43 -6.46 15.63
N ALA A 18 7.18 -7.12 14.73
CA ALA A 18 7.79 -8.46 14.93
C ALA A 18 7.10 -9.74 14.38
N PRO A 19 6.85 -9.86 13.07
CA PRO A 19 7.43 -11.05 12.40
C PRO A 19 8.18 -10.79 11.07
N PHE A 20 8.16 -9.57 10.55
CA PHE A 20 8.66 -9.27 9.19
C PHE A 20 10.14 -8.88 9.11
N MET A 21 10.85 -8.72 10.24
CA MET A 21 12.25 -8.26 10.27
C MET A 21 13.20 -9.17 9.47
N HIS A 22 12.97 -10.49 9.46
CA HIS A 22 13.78 -11.40 8.66
C HIS A 22 13.65 -11.14 7.15
N GLY A 23 12.46 -10.73 6.68
CA GLY A 23 12.24 -10.36 5.28
C GLY A 23 12.92 -9.04 4.90
N LEU A 24 13.12 -8.13 5.87
CA LEU A 24 13.70 -6.81 5.61
C LEU A 24 15.22 -6.84 5.36
N PHE A 25 15.97 -7.74 6.00
CA PHE A 25 17.42 -7.83 5.78
C PHE A 25 17.78 -8.15 4.32
N GLY A 26 16.98 -8.97 3.64
CA GLY A 26 17.17 -9.27 2.21
C GLY A 26 16.81 -8.12 1.25
N LEU A 27 16.39 -6.97 1.80
CA LEU A 27 16.02 -5.76 1.07
C LEU A 27 16.99 -4.60 1.30
N ASP A 28 17.92 -4.73 2.23
CA ASP A 28 18.87 -3.67 2.58
C ASP A 28 19.71 -3.27 1.36
N GLY A 29 19.92 -1.96 1.18
CA GLY A 29 20.64 -1.39 0.05
C GLY A 29 19.91 -1.37 -1.29
N LEU A 30 18.68 -1.90 -1.38
CA LEU A 30 17.92 -1.88 -2.64
C LEU A 30 17.42 -0.48 -3.00
N SER A 31 17.43 -0.17 -4.30
CA SER A 31 16.82 1.04 -4.83
C SER A 31 15.28 0.96 -4.81
N GLU A 32 14.61 2.10 -5.00
CA GLU A 32 13.16 2.13 -5.14
C GLU A 32 12.70 1.20 -6.28
N SER A 33 13.32 1.29 -7.46
CA SER A 33 12.97 0.46 -8.63
C SER A 33 13.06 -1.03 -8.33
N ASP A 34 14.08 -1.48 -7.59
CA ASP A 34 14.24 -2.88 -7.21
C ASP A 34 13.15 -3.35 -6.25
N LEU A 35 12.83 -2.53 -5.26
CA LEU A 35 11.76 -2.81 -4.31
C LEU A 35 10.39 -2.86 -5.00
N GLN A 36 10.11 -1.94 -5.93
CA GLN A 36 8.87 -1.90 -6.70
C GLN A 36 8.67 -3.20 -7.51
N GLY A 37 9.74 -3.70 -8.14
CA GLY A 37 9.73 -4.95 -8.90
C GLY A 37 9.57 -6.19 -8.01
N ARG A 38 10.24 -6.23 -6.85
CA ARG A 38 10.13 -7.34 -5.89
C ARG A 38 8.74 -7.42 -5.26
N ALA A 39 8.19 -6.29 -4.81
CA ALA A 39 6.83 -6.20 -4.30
C ALA A 39 5.82 -6.72 -5.34
N HIS A 40 5.92 -6.28 -6.60
CA HIS A 40 5.04 -6.76 -7.66
C HIS A 40 5.17 -8.28 -7.86
N ARG A 41 6.39 -8.81 -7.89
CA ARG A 41 6.62 -10.26 -8.04
C ARG A 41 5.96 -11.05 -6.90
N TRP A 42 6.14 -10.64 -5.66
CA TRP A 42 5.52 -11.34 -4.52
C TRP A 42 4.01 -11.19 -4.49
N TRP A 43 3.47 -10.05 -4.94
CA TRP A 43 2.04 -9.88 -5.12
C TRP A 43 1.45 -10.82 -6.19
N GLN A 44 2.17 -11.07 -7.28
CA GLN A 44 1.75 -12.05 -8.30
C GLN A 44 1.74 -13.49 -7.78
N LEU A 45 2.63 -13.80 -6.84
CA LEU A 45 2.79 -15.13 -6.21
C LEU A 45 1.94 -15.30 -4.94
N LEU A 46 1.15 -14.30 -4.56
CA LEU A 46 0.32 -14.38 -3.36
C LEU A 46 -0.65 -15.55 -3.45
N GLY A 47 -0.73 -16.36 -2.39
CA GLY A 47 -1.54 -17.59 -2.35
C GLY A 47 -0.93 -18.81 -3.04
N GLN A 48 0.21 -18.67 -3.73
CA GLN A 48 0.87 -19.77 -4.45
C GLN A 48 2.06 -20.37 -3.69
N SER A 49 2.68 -19.61 -2.79
CA SER A 49 3.84 -20.08 -2.04
C SER A 49 3.81 -19.60 -0.58
N PRO A 50 4.12 -20.49 0.39
CA PRO A 50 4.26 -20.11 1.79
C PRO A 50 5.28 -18.98 1.96
N GLY A 51 4.94 -17.97 2.77
CA GLY A 51 5.84 -16.86 3.10
C GLY A 51 5.85 -15.69 2.10
N CYS A 52 5.25 -15.81 0.90
CA CYS A 52 5.15 -14.68 -0.04
C CYS A 52 4.44 -13.46 0.56
N GLY A 53 3.44 -13.67 1.42
CA GLY A 53 2.77 -12.58 2.14
C GLY A 53 3.72 -11.80 3.06
N ALA A 54 4.61 -12.48 3.78
CA ALA A 54 5.58 -11.83 4.66
C ALA A 54 6.62 -11.02 3.86
N TYR A 55 7.10 -11.56 2.74
CA TYR A 55 8.00 -10.83 1.85
C TYR A 55 7.34 -9.62 1.18
N LEU A 56 6.08 -9.77 0.78
CA LEU A 56 5.29 -8.67 0.22
C LEU A 56 5.10 -7.55 1.23
N ILE A 57 4.75 -7.88 2.48
CA ILE A 57 4.68 -6.91 3.58
C ILE A 57 6.03 -6.23 3.76
N ALA A 58 7.12 -6.99 3.85
CA ALA A 58 8.47 -6.46 4.04
C ALA A 58 8.87 -5.46 2.94
N ALA A 59 8.69 -5.82 1.66
CA ALA A 59 8.95 -4.89 0.56
C ALA A 59 8.02 -3.68 0.55
N SER A 60 6.77 -3.86 0.94
CA SER A 60 5.82 -2.75 1.00
C SER A 60 6.19 -1.75 2.10
N CYS A 61 6.58 -2.23 3.28
CA CYS A 61 7.14 -1.40 4.35
C CYS A 61 8.39 -0.66 3.89
N ALA A 62 9.32 -1.33 3.20
CA ALA A 62 10.53 -0.73 2.68
C ALA A 62 10.24 0.37 1.64
N LEU A 63 9.27 0.14 0.75
CA LEU A 63 8.83 1.15 -0.24
C LEU A 63 8.26 2.39 0.42
N VAL A 64 7.38 2.23 1.41
CA VAL A 64 6.78 3.36 2.13
C VAL A 64 7.87 4.15 2.88
N ASP A 65 8.77 3.48 3.58
CA ASP A 65 9.88 4.13 4.30
C ASP A 65 10.84 4.87 3.36
N LEU A 66 11.18 4.27 2.22
CA LEU A 66 12.03 4.91 1.22
C LEU A 66 11.35 6.16 0.64
N ARG A 67 10.06 6.06 0.30
CA ARG A 67 9.28 7.18 -0.23
C ARG A 67 9.16 8.33 0.77
N ARG A 68 8.91 8.02 2.06
CA ARG A 68 8.79 9.02 3.13
C ARG A 68 10.12 9.71 3.44
N SER A 69 11.21 8.95 3.47
CA SER A 69 12.53 9.51 3.79
C SER A 69 13.20 10.23 2.61
N GLY A 70 12.76 9.96 1.37
CA GLY A 70 13.41 10.49 0.16
C GLY A 70 14.82 9.95 -0.07
N ALA A 71 15.22 8.89 0.62
CA ALA A 71 16.53 8.28 0.44
C ALA A 71 16.63 7.56 -0.91
N ALA A 72 17.84 7.49 -1.46
CA ALA A 72 18.07 6.82 -2.74
C ALA A 72 18.01 5.28 -2.63
N HIS A 73 18.38 4.74 -1.47
CA HIS A 73 18.43 3.30 -1.20
C HIS A 73 17.83 3.01 0.18
N TYR A 74 17.21 1.84 0.30
CA TYR A 74 16.64 1.38 1.54
C TYR A 74 17.71 0.98 2.56
N SER A 75 17.48 1.32 3.82
CA SER A 75 18.36 1.04 4.93
C SER A 75 17.53 0.50 6.09
N VAL A 76 17.72 -0.77 6.44
CA VAL A 76 17.02 -1.42 7.56
C VAL A 76 17.31 -0.72 8.87
N ARG A 77 18.56 -0.25 9.05
CA ARG A 77 18.97 0.50 10.25
C ARG A 77 18.20 1.82 10.37
N ASP A 78 18.09 2.57 9.28
CA ASP A 78 17.41 3.86 9.29
C ASP A 78 15.91 3.70 9.41
N HIS A 79 15.32 2.70 8.74
CA HIS A 79 13.92 2.32 8.93
C HIS A 79 13.65 2.01 10.40
N ALA A 80 14.44 1.12 11.01
CA ALA A 80 14.24 0.74 12.41
C ALA A 80 14.40 1.94 13.36
N ARG A 81 15.31 2.88 13.06
CA ARG A 81 15.45 4.12 13.81
C ARG A 81 14.19 4.99 13.68
N ARG A 82 13.71 5.25 12.46
CA ARG A 82 12.49 6.04 12.22
C ARG A 82 11.28 5.41 12.88
N GLN A 83 11.07 4.11 12.69
CA GLN A 83 9.96 3.38 13.28
C GLN A 83 9.93 3.50 14.81
N ARG A 84 11.09 3.43 15.48
CA ARG A 84 11.16 3.64 16.94
C ARG A 84 10.68 5.03 17.34
N VAL A 85 11.05 6.05 16.58
CA VAL A 85 10.59 7.42 16.82
C VAL A 85 9.08 7.50 16.58
N GLU A 86 8.58 7.06 15.42
CA GLU A 86 7.15 7.10 15.07
C GLU A 86 6.26 6.43 16.13
N ILE A 87 6.66 5.26 16.64
CA ILE A 87 5.91 4.53 17.67
C ILE A 87 5.74 5.36 18.94
N SER A 88 6.73 6.19 19.30
CA SER A 88 6.64 7.07 20.47
C SER A 88 5.65 8.22 20.27
N TYR A 89 5.37 8.61 19.02
CA TYR A 89 4.43 9.69 18.69
C TYR A 89 3.04 9.19 18.22
N LEU A 90 2.91 7.90 17.90
CA LEU A 90 1.69 7.34 17.36
C LEU A 90 0.54 7.35 18.40
N ASN A 91 -0.40 8.27 18.22
CA ASN A 91 -1.66 8.23 18.95
C ASN A 91 -2.53 7.07 18.41
N ARG A 92 -2.65 6.01 19.21
CA ARG A 92 -3.36 4.78 18.81
C ARG A 92 -4.83 5.00 18.49
N GLN A 93 -5.51 5.89 19.21
CA GLN A 93 -6.93 6.15 18.96
C GLN A 93 -7.11 6.84 17.61
N LEU A 94 -6.35 7.90 17.34
CA LEU A 94 -6.39 8.59 16.05
C LEU A 94 -5.96 7.66 14.90
N ALA A 95 -4.98 6.79 15.13
CA ALA A 95 -4.55 5.82 14.14
C ALA A 95 -5.65 4.79 13.80
N GLN A 96 -6.40 4.33 14.81
CA GLN A 96 -7.57 3.45 14.61
C GLN A 96 -8.69 4.18 13.86
N GLU A 97 -8.95 5.44 14.19
CA GLU A 97 -9.94 6.26 13.49
C GLU A 97 -9.55 6.48 12.01
N ALA A 98 -8.30 6.86 11.74
CA ALA A 98 -7.77 6.96 10.39
C ALA A 98 -7.91 5.64 9.62
N GLY A 99 -7.63 4.51 10.27
CA GLY A 99 -7.77 3.17 9.69
C GLY A 99 -9.19 2.81 9.23
N LYS A 100 -10.24 3.39 9.85
CA LYS A 100 -11.64 3.17 9.44
C LYS A 100 -11.96 3.77 8.08
N PHE A 101 -11.31 4.89 7.73
CA PHE A 101 -11.54 5.61 6.49
C PHE A 101 -10.52 5.29 5.40
N ALA A 102 -9.37 4.71 5.79
CA ALA A 102 -8.33 4.32 4.86
C ALA A 102 -8.81 3.28 3.83
N LEU A 103 -8.24 3.31 2.63
CA LEU A 103 -8.48 2.32 1.58
C LEU A 103 -8.11 0.92 2.08
N LYS A 104 -8.79 -0.10 1.58
CA LYS A 104 -8.56 -1.51 1.97
C LYS A 104 -7.75 -2.23 0.90
N ALA A 105 -7.19 -3.37 1.28
CA ALA A 105 -6.64 -4.32 0.32
C ALA A 105 -7.64 -4.58 -0.82
N ASP A 106 -7.11 -4.70 -2.05
CA ASP A 106 -7.85 -4.86 -3.30
C ASP A 106 -8.76 -3.70 -3.73
N ASP A 107 -8.86 -2.62 -2.96
CA ASP A 107 -9.54 -1.41 -3.41
C ASP A 107 -8.93 -0.93 -4.73
N ARG A 108 -9.80 -0.64 -5.71
CA ARG A 108 -9.41 -0.09 -7.01
C ARG A 108 -9.22 1.40 -6.87
N VAL A 109 -8.05 1.88 -7.29
CA VAL A 109 -7.68 3.28 -7.15
C VAL A 109 -7.07 3.84 -8.42
N ARG A 110 -7.24 5.13 -8.64
CA ARG A 110 -6.47 5.90 -9.60
C ARG A 110 -5.45 6.73 -8.81
N VAL A 111 -4.21 6.72 -9.27
CA VAL A 111 -3.17 7.65 -8.77
C VAL A 111 -3.37 8.97 -9.50
N LEU A 112 -3.35 10.10 -8.77
CA LEU A 112 -3.49 11.41 -9.39
C LEU A 112 -2.41 11.63 -10.45
N GLY A 113 -2.83 12.06 -11.65
CA GLY A 113 -1.94 12.26 -12.80
C GLY A 113 -1.60 10.98 -13.59
N GLU A 114 -2.09 9.81 -13.18
CA GLU A 114 -1.93 8.55 -13.92
C GLU A 114 -3.29 8.10 -14.50
N ASP A 115 -3.31 7.74 -15.79
CA ASP A 115 -4.55 7.28 -16.46
C ASP A 115 -5.00 5.89 -16.00
N ARG A 116 -4.08 5.12 -15.41
CA ARG A 116 -4.25 3.70 -15.13
C ARG A 116 -4.82 3.47 -13.74
N VAL A 117 -5.72 2.48 -13.65
CA VAL A 117 -6.28 2.03 -12.38
C VAL A 117 -5.39 0.95 -11.77
N GLY A 118 -4.92 1.20 -10.56
CA GLY A 118 -4.19 0.26 -9.72
C GLY A 118 -5.10 -0.44 -8.70
N SER A 119 -4.47 -1.30 -7.90
CA SER A 119 -5.10 -1.98 -6.77
C SER A 119 -4.26 -1.81 -5.53
N VAL A 120 -4.89 -1.53 -4.39
CA VAL A 120 -4.20 -1.47 -3.08
C VAL A 120 -3.71 -2.86 -2.70
N VAL A 121 -2.41 -2.98 -2.45
CA VAL A 121 -1.76 -4.25 -2.06
C VAL A 121 -1.39 -4.26 -0.59
N TYR A 122 -1.00 -3.11 -0.07
CA TYR A 122 -0.61 -2.92 1.31
C TYR A 122 -1.04 -1.55 1.79
N ARG A 123 -1.37 -1.47 3.07
CA ARG A 123 -1.69 -0.25 3.79
C ARG A 123 -0.92 -0.23 5.11
N MET A 124 -0.46 0.95 5.51
CA MET A 124 -0.11 1.23 6.89
C MET A 124 -0.61 2.61 7.32
N ILE A 125 -0.78 2.79 8.63
CA ILE A 125 -0.98 4.11 9.23
C ILE A 125 0.33 4.52 9.89
N GLY A 126 0.93 5.60 9.40
CA GLY A 126 2.18 6.17 9.91
C GLY A 126 1.91 7.49 10.65
N GLN A 127 2.87 7.91 11.48
CA GLN A 127 2.82 9.19 12.18
C GLN A 127 4.21 9.79 12.16
N ASP A 128 4.41 10.88 11.40
CA ASP A 128 5.66 11.62 11.45
C ASP A 128 5.73 12.54 12.69
N PRO A 129 6.93 12.72 13.29
CA PRO A 129 7.14 13.65 14.40
C PRO A 129 7.06 15.10 13.88
N GLY A 130 5.85 15.63 13.82
CA GLY A 130 5.57 16.95 13.26
C GLY A 130 4.17 17.06 12.69
N ASP A 131 3.58 15.93 12.30
CA ASP A 131 2.22 15.90 11.79
C ASP A 131 1.21 15.95 12.94
N PRO A 132 0.13 16.73 12.80
CA PRO A 132 -0.91 16.80 13.82
C PRO A 132 -1.75 15.52 13.89
N PHE A 133 -1.77 14.70 12.83
CA PHE A 133 -2.60 13.50 12.73
C PHE A 133 -1.86 12.36 12.01
N PRO A 134 -2.16 11.09 12.36
CA PRO A 134 -1.66 9.95 11.62
C PRO A 134 -2.19 9.93 10.18
N ALA A 135 -1.34 9.54 9.22
CA ALA A 135 -1.69 9.47 7.82
C ALA A 135 -1.60 8.03 7.29
N ALA A 136 -2.49 7.71 6.36
CA ALA A 136 -2.48 6.42 5.69
C ALA A 136 -1.50 6.45 4.50
N TRP A 137 -0.68 5.40 4.41
CA TRP A 137 0.22 5.13 3.32
C TRP A 137 -0.15 3.83 2.64
N TYR A 138 0.02 3.78 1.32
CA TYR A 138 -0.43 2.67 0.50
C TYR A 138 0.68 2.19 -0.40
N VAL A 139 0.65 0.90 -0.75
CA VAL A 139 1.38 0.38 -1.90
C VAL A 139 0.38 -0.12 -2.92
N ILE A 140 0.46 0.42 -4.13
CA ILE A 140 -0.47 0.18 -5.22
C ILE A 140 0.21 -0.69 -6.27
N ALA A 141 -0.38 -1.84 -6.59
CA ALA A 141 0.00 -2.62 -7.76
C ALA A 141 -0.53 -1.94 -9.02
N MET A 142 0.37 -1.76 -9.98
CA MET A 142 0.07 -1.24 -11.31
C MET A 142 0.38 -2.34 -12.34
N PRO A 143 -0.58 -3.24 -12.66
CA PRO A 143 -0.31 -4.42 -13.48
C PRO A 143 0.26 -4.07 -14.86
N GLY A 144 -0.23 -3.00 -15.49
CA GLY A 144 0.28 -2.53 -16.79
C GLY A 144 1.71 -1.96 -16.76
N LEU A 145 2.29 -1.78 -15.57
CA LEU A 145 3.68 -1.34 -15.36
C LEU A 145 4.55 -2.42 -14.73
N LEU A 146 3.98 -3.58 -14.37
CA LEU A 146 4.66 -4.68 -13.68
C LEU A 146 5.40 -4.24 -12.41
N ARG A 147 4.86 -3.24 -11.71
CA ARG A 147 5.46 -2.60 -10.54
C ARG A 147 4.41 -2.32 -9.48
N CYS A 148 4.83 -2.31 -8.23
CA CYS A 148 4.09 -1.73 -7.12
C CYS A 148 4.73 -0.39 -6.74
N ARG A 149 3.97 0.64 -6.39
CA ARG A 149 4.49 1.96 -5.98
C ARG A 149 3.89 2.39 -4.64
N ALA A 150 4.68 3.08 -3.82
CA ALA A 150 4.18 3.66 -2.57
C ALA A 150 3.56 5.04 -2.79
N HIS A 151 2.45 5.31 -2.12
CA HIS A 151 1.65 6.52 -2.28
C HIS A 151 1.12 7.05 -0.95
N GLY A 152 1.05 8.38 -0.86
CA GLY A 152 0.32 9.09 0.19
C GLY A 152 -1.19 9.01 -0.01
N SER A 153 -1.97 9.28 1.04
CA SER A 153 -3.43 9.25 0.96
C SER A 153 -4.03 10.32 0.05
N ASP A 154 -3.35 11.44 -0.09
CA ASP A 154 -3.72 12.57 -0.94
C ASP A 154 -3.41 12.34 -2.43
N GLU A 155 -2.65 11.29 -2.76
CA GLU A 155 -2.29 10.94 -4.14
C GLU A 155 -3.28 9.97 -4.80
N LEU A 156 -4.32 9.51 -4.09
CA LEU A 156 -5.19 8.41 -4.52
C LEU A 156 -6.68 8.77 -4.55
N GLU A 157 -7.34 8.39 -5.64
CA GLU A 157 -8.80 8.45 -5.78
C GLU A 157 -9.37 7.03 -5.84
N ARG A 158 -10.41 6.75 -5.04
CA ARG A 158 -11.13 5.48 -5.14
C ARG A 158 -11.93 5.44 -6.45
N VAL A 159 -11.74 4.37 -7.21
CA VAL A 159 -12.56 4.10 -8.39
C VAL A 159 -13.82 3.40 -7.91
N HIS A 160 -14.92 4.14 -7.82
CA HIS A 160 -16.24 3.53 -7.65
C HIS A 160 -16.55 2.72 -8.91
N ALA A 161 -16.95 1.45 -8.74
CA ALA A 161 -17.57 0.72 -9.83
C ALA A 161 -18.71 1.60 -10.34
N HIS A 162 -18.69 1.96 -11.63
CA HIS A 162 -19.87 2.57 -12.23
C HIS A 162 -21.03 1.64 -11.94
N ALA A 163 -22.04 2.13 -11.23
CA ALA A 163 -23.35 1.50 -11.28
C ALA A 163 -23.67 1.33 -12.77
N PRO A 164 -24.18 0.17 -13.22
CA PRO A 164 -24.59 0.04 -14.61
C PRO A 164 -25.50 1.22 -14.92
N ALA A 165 -25.21 1.91 -16.03
CA ALA A 165 -26.04 3.01 -16.49
C ALA A 165 -27.49 2.53 -16.44
N SER A 166 -28.28 3.12 -15.54
CA SER A 166 -29.72 2.91 -15.55
C SER A 166 -30.16 3.28 -16.97
N ASP A 167 -30.65 2.31 -17.73
CA ASP A 167 -31.32 2.54 -19.01
C ASP A 167 -32.41 3.59 -18.75
N VAL A 168 -32.09 4.85 -19.06
CA VAL A 168 -33.10 5.89 -19.16
C VAL A 168 -33.83 5.56 -20.44
N ALA A 169 -34.93 4.83 -20.30
CA ALA A 169 -35.83 4.52 -21.40
C ALA A 169 -36.14 5.83 -22.15
N PRO A 170 -36.09 5.85 -23.49
CA PRO A 170 -36.36 7.05 -24.25
C PRO A 170 -37.80 7.50 -23.98
N VAL A 171 -37.94 8.72 -23.49
CA VAL A 171 -39.23 9.41 -23.37
C VAL A 171 -39.79 9.55 -24.78
N ALA A 172 -40.79 8.72 -25.11
CA ALA A 172 -41.56 8.86 -26.34
C ALA A 172 -42.27 10.21 -26.33
N ARG A 173 -41.80 11.14 -27.16
CA ARG A 173 -42.50 12.41 -27.42
C ARG A 173 -43.77 12.09 -28.18
N ARG A 174 -44.91 12.53 -27.65
CA ARG A 174 -46.18 12.65 -28.39
C ARG A 174 -46.34 14.08 -28.87
#